data_AF-A0A838KMF9-F1
#
_entry.id   AF-A0A838KMF9-F1
#
_cell.length_a   1.000
_cell.length_b   1.000
_cell.length_c   1.000
_cell.angle_alpha   90.00
_cell.angle_beta   90.00
_cell.angle_gamma   90.00
#
_symmetry.space_group_name_H-M   'P 1'
#
loop_
_entity.id
_entity.type
_entity.pdbx_description
1 polymer ?
#
loop_
_entity_poly.entity_id
_entity_poly.type
_entity_poly.pdbx_seq_one_letter_code
_entity_poly.pdbx_strand_id
1 'polypeptide(L)' 'MDIAPLSVTHTLTLELIDASGTATPLEAELRYDNHDPYAVSACFDT' A
#
# COMPACT_ATOMS: atom_id res chain seq x y z
N MET A 1 -16.09 16.26 15.98
CA MET A 1 -15.95 15.45 14.76
C MET A 1 -14.48 15.52 14.41
N ASP A 2 -13.78 14.39 14.48
CA ASP A 2 -12.35 14.35 14.17
C ASP A 2 -12.19 14.50 12.65
N ILE A 3 -11.32 15.40 12.20
CA ILE A 3 -11.15 15.66 10.76
C ILE A 3 -10.13 14.63 10.28
N ALA A 4 -10.56 13.69 9.44
CA ALA A 4 -9.65 12.73 8.86
C ALA A 4 -8.49 13.47 8.15
N PRO A 5 -7.24 13.00 8.30
CA PRO A 5 -6.11 13.59 7.61
C PRO A 5 -6.34 13.58 6.10
N LEU A 6 -5.82 14.61 5.42
CA LEU A 6 -6.04 14.81 3.98
C LEU A 6 -5.43 13.65 3.16
N SER A 7 -4.27 13.16 3.59
CA SER A 7 -3.61 11.97 3.02
C SER A 7 -2.78 11.27 4.10
N VAL A 8 -2.65 9.94 3.99
CA VAL A 8 -1.76 9.12 4.83
C VAL A 8 -0.97 8.19 3.92
N THR A 9 0.35 8.18 4.05
CA THR A 9 1.26 7.34 3.26
C THR A 9 2.04 6.39 4.17
N HIS A 10 2.21 5.15 3.74
CA HIS A 10 2.99 4.14 4.46
C HIS A 10 3.74 3.20 3.51
N THR A 11 5.05 3.09 3.70
CA THR A 11 5.90 2.16 2.94
C THR A 11 6.13 0.89 3.75
N LEU A 12 6.00 -0.27 3.10
CA LEU A 12 6.23 -1.58 3.71
C LEU A 12 6.83 -2.57 2.73
N THR A 13 7.50 -3.60 3.26
CA THR A 13 8.01 -4.71 2.47
C THR A 13 7.00 -5.85 2.44
N LEU A 14 6.58 -6.25 1.24
CA LEU A 14 5.74 -7.39 0.95
C LEU A 14 6.57 -8.58 0.46
N GLU A 15 5.95 -9.76 0.39
CA GLU A 15 6.51 -10.93 -0.27
C GLU A 15 5.66 -11.28 -1.51
N LEU A 16 6.27 -11.21 -2.69
CA LEU A 16 5.68 -11.70 -3.93
C LEU A 16 5.92 -13.20 -4.01
N ILE A 17 4.84 -13.98 -3.97
CA ILE A 17 4.87 -15.44 -4.07
C ILE A 17 4.61 -15.86 -5.52
N ASP A 18 5.57 -16.53 -6.14
CA ASP A 18 5.42 -17.04 -7.50
C ASP A 18 4.69 -18.40 -7.55
N ALA A 19 4.44 -18.92 -8.76
CA ALA A 19 3.77 -20.20 -8.95
C ALA A 19 4.54 -21.43 -8.39
N SER A 20 5.84 -21.27 -8.10
CA SER A 20 6.67 -22.31 -7.47
C SER A 20 6.63 -22.24 -5.94
N GLY A 21 6.04 -21.19 -5.37
CA GLY A 21 6.06 -20.91 -3.93
C GLY A 21 7.30 -20.15 -3.47
N THR A 22 8.13 -19.65 -4.39
CA THR A 22 9.29 -18.81 -4.04
C THR A 22 8.81 -17.43 -3.61
N ALA A 23 9.29 -16.95 -2.46
CA ALA A 23 9.01 -15.62 -1.94
C ALA A 23 10.11 -14.63 -2.33
N THR A 24 9.72 -13.52 -2.96
CA THR A 24 10.62 -12.40 -3.31
C THR A 24 10.19 -11.14 -2.55
N PRO A 25 11.07 -10.51 -1.75
CA PRO A 25 10.78 -9.23 -1.12
C PRO A 25 10.46 -8.14 -2.16
N LEU A 26 9.41 -7.37 -1.93
CA LEU A 26 8.93 -6.30 -2.82
C LEU A 26 8.56 -5.08 -1.98
N GLU A 27 9.11 -3.91 -2.30
CA GLU A 27 8.71 -2.67 -1.64
C GLU A 27 7.37 -2.17 -2.20
N ALA A 28 6.48 -1.74 -1.31
CA ALA A 28 5.19 -1.19 -1.68
C ALA A 28 4.86 0.06 -0.85
N GLU A 29 4.24 1.03 -1.50
CA GLU A 29 3.68 2.22 -0.87
C GLU A 29 2.15 2.12 -0.84
N LEU A 30 1.57 2.26 0.35
CA LEU A 30 0.14 2.40 0.56
C LEU A 30 -0.21 3.87 0.79
N ARG A 31 -1.26 4.35 0.11
CA ARG A 31 -1.76 5.73 0.26
C ARG A 31 -3.27 5.76 0.45
N TYR A 32 -3.70 6.39 1.53
CA TYR A 32 -5.08 6.85 1.75
C TYR A 32 -5.18 8.33 1.38
N ASP A 33 -6.30 8.73 0.75
CA ASP A 33 -6.65 10.12 0.44
C ASP A 33 -8.11 10.37 0.84
N ASN A 34 -8.41 11.46 1.55
CA ASN A 34 -9.78 11.72 2.01
C ASN A 34 -10.75 12.07 0.88
N HIS A 35 -10.25 12.44 -0.30
CA HIS A 35 -11.06 12.65 -1.50
C HIS A 35 -11.61 11.33 -2.05
N ASP A 36 -10.98 10.20 -1.70
CA ASP A 36 -11.49 8.84 -1.92
C ASP A 36 -11.47 8.05 -0.60
N PRO A 37 -12.39 8.38 0.33
CA PRO A 37 -12.28 7.98 1.74
C PRO A 37 -12.49 6.48 1.98
N TYR A 38 -12.86 5.72 0.95
CA TYR A 38 -13.10 4.28 1.01
C TYR A 38 -12.03 3.46 0.31
N ALA A 39 -11.07 4.10 -0.37
CA ALA A 39 -10.02 3.43 -1.10
C ALA A 39 -8.66 3.56 -0.41
N VAL A 40 -7.78 2.61 -0.73
CA VAL A 40 -6.34 2.69 -0.48
C VAL A 40 -5.65 2.36 -1.80
N SER A 41 -4.81 3.26 -2.26
CA SER A 41 -3.94 3.02 -3.41
C SER A 41 -2.73 2.21 -2.94
N ALA A 42 -2.34 1.19 -3.71
CA ALA A 42 -1.10 0.46 -3.52
C ALA A 42 -0.21 0.64 -4.76
N CYS A 43 1.01 1.12 -4.56
CA CYS A 43 2.05 1.18 -5.56
C CYS A 43 3.09 0.09 -5.24
N PHE A 44 3.49 -0.69 -6.24
CA PHE A 44 4.48 -1.76 -6.10
C PHE A 44 5.69 -1.40 -6.95
N ASP A 45 6.86 -1.25 -6.32
CA ASP A 45 8.10 -0.92 -7.03
C ASP A 45 8.78 -2.21 -7.48
N THR A 46 8.58 -2.56 -8.76
CA THR A 46 9.10 -3.79 -9.41
C THR A 46 10.43 -3.60 -10.10
#